data_AF-F8QFU3-F1
#
_entry.id   AF-F8QFU3-F1
#
_cell.length_a   1.000
_cell.length_b   1.000
_cell.length_c   1.000
_cell.angle_alpha   90.00
_cell.angle_beta   90.00
_cell.angle_gamma   90.00
#
_symmetry.space_group_name_H-M   'P 1'
#
loop_
_entity.id
_entity.type
_entity.pdbx_description
1 polymer ?
#
loop_
_entity_poly.entity_id
_entity_poly.type
_entity_poly.pdbx_seq_one_letter_code
_entity_poly.pdbx_strand_id
1 'polypeptide(L)' 'VGGGPTGLVLALALLRSRIDVRLIERSSVPHEGIRGTAITPRTLELLSLLQAADNVLAVATPPLLMAIYG' A
#
# COMPACT_ATOMS: atom_id res chain seq x y z
N VAL A 1 -1.19 8.45 -16.28
CA VAL A 1 -0.17 8.11 -15.26
C VAL A 1 -0.66 8.73 -13.96
N GLY A 2 -0.71 7.98 -12.86
CA GLY A 2 -1.25 8.47 -11.60
C GLY A 2 -0.64 7.76 -10.39
N GLY A 3 -0.55 8.49 -9.27
CA GLY A 3 -0.02 8.09 -7.98
C GLY A 3 -1.08 7.52 -7.03
N GLY A 4 -2.10 6.85 -7.58
CA GLY A 4 -2.99 6.01 -6.78
C GLY A 4 -2.32 4.74 -6.27
N PRO A 5 -3.01 3.90 -5.47
CA PRO A 5 -2.44 2.69 -4.88
C PRO A 5 -1.78 1.77 -5.92
N THR A 6 -2.46 1.51 -7.04
CA THR A 6 -1.95 0.67 -8.12
C THR A 6 -0.68 1.23 -8.76
N GLY A 7 -0.64 2.55 -9.00
CA GLY A 7 0.52 3.21 -9.61
C GLY A 7 1.74 3.23 -8.70
N LEU A 8 1.52 3.50 -7.41
CA LEU A 8 2.58 3.48 -6.40
C LEU A 8 3.15 2.08 -6.18
N VAL A 9 2.30 1.05 -6.11
CA VAL A 9 2.74 -0.34 -5.98
C VAL A 9 3.58 -0.77 -7.20
N LEU A 10 3.13 -0.43 -8.41
CA LEU A 10 3.90 -0.71 -9.63
C LEU A 10 5.25 0.02 -9.65
N ALA A 11 5.25 1.32 -9.34
CA ALA A 11 6.48 2.11 -9.29
C ALA A 11 7.47 1.54 -8.27
N LEU A 12 7.00 1.19 -7.07
CA LEU A 12 7.83 0.58 -6.03
C LEU A 12 8.39 -0.78 -6.48
N ALA A 13 7.58 -1.63 -7.10
CA ALA A 13 8.02 -2.92 -7.61
C ALA A 13 9.14 -2.79 -8.66
N LEU A 14 9.01 -1.84 -9.58
CA LEU A 14 10.02 -1.55 -10.60
C LEU A 14 11.31 -1.01 -9.98
N LEU A 15 11.21 -0.08 -9.03
CA LEU A 15 12.37 0.45 -8.29
C LEU A 15 13.09 -0.64 -7.49
N ARG A 16 12.36 -1.55 -6.85
CA ARG A 16 12.95 -2.72 -6.16
C ARG A 16 13.66 -3.67 -7.13
N SER A 17 13.25 -3.68 -8.39
CA SER A 17 13.87 -4.43 -9.48
C SER A 17 15.02 -3.66 -10.15
N ARG A 18 15.43 -2.51 -9.61
CA ARG A 18 16.45 -1.60 -10.16
C ARG A 18 16.13 -1.05 -11.55
N ILE A 19 14.83 -0.84 -11.82
CA ILE A 19 14.37 -0.20 -13.03
C ILE A 19 13.98 1.23 -12.68
N ASP A 20 14.66 2.19 -13.32
CA ASP A 20 14.34 3.60 -13.16
C ASP A 20 12.99 3.92 -13.79
N VAL A 21 12.13 4.58 -13.02
CA VAL A 21 10.77 4.92 -13.43
C VAL A 21 10.43 6.35 -13.08
N ARG A 22 9.59 6.96 -13.91
CA ARG A 22 9.01 8.28 -13.65
C ARG A 22 7.52 8.15 -13.41
N LEU A 23 7.10 8.41 -12.18
CA LEU A 23 5.69 8.53 -11.83
C LEU A 23 5.22 9.96 -12.15
N ILE A 24 4.12 10.08 -12.87
CA ILE A 24 3.46 11.37 -13.15
C ILE A 24 2.09 11.29 -12.48
N GLU A 25 1.75 12.29 -11.69
CA GLU A 25 0.43 12.48 -11.06
C GLU A 25 -0.04 13.90 -11.37
N ARG A 26 -1.34 14.07 -11.59
CA ARG A 26 -1.95 15.39 -11.84
C ARG A 26 -2.00 16.22 -10.57
N SER A 27 -2.30 15.59 -9.43
CA SER A 27 -2.28 16.26 -8.13
C SER A 27 -0.85 16.59 -7.70
N SER A 28 -0.64 17.81 -7.20
CA SER A 28 0.64 18.21 -6.59
C SER A 28 0.79 17.71 -5.16
N VAL A 29 -0.30 17.25 -4.54
CA VAL A 29 -0.34 16.79 -3.15
C VAL A 29 -0.89 15.35 -3.07
N PRO A 30 -0.44 14.56 -2.08
CA PRO A 30 -1.05 13.27 -1.78
C PRO A 30 -2.55 13.41 -1.48
N HIS A 31 -3.33 12.38 -1.78
CA HIS A 31 -4.75 12.40 -1.46
C HIS A 31 -4.94 12.34 0.07
N GLU A 32 -5.63 13.33 0.64
CA GLU A 32 -5.89 13.41 2.09
C GLU A 32 -7.04 12.50 2.55
N GLY A 33 -7.93 12.13 1.62
CA GLY A 33 -9.08 11.26 1.91
C GLY A 33 -8.71 9.79 1.95
N ILE A 34 -9.31 9.03 2.86
CA ILE A 34 -9.20 7.56 2.88
C ILE A 34 -10.35 6.97 2.08
N ARG A 35 -10.04 6.23 1.01
CA ARG A 35 -11.03 5.54 0.14
C ARG A 35 -10.84 4.02 0.09
N GLY A 36 -10.02 3.48 0.99
CA GLY A 36 -9.70 2.06 1.10
C GLY A 36 -8.86 1.80 2.34
N THR A 37 -9.53 1.55 3.47
CA THR A 37 -8.87 1.41 4.79
C THR A 37 -8.46 -0.03 5.10
N ALA A 38 -9.11 -1.01 4.46
CA ALA A 38 -8.88 -2.42 4.75
C ALA A 38 -7.71 -2.97 3.93
N ILE A 39 -6.75 -3.60 4.62
CA ILE A 39 -5.68 -4.38 4.02
C ILE A 39 -5.98 -5.85 4.25
N THR A 40 -6.08 -6.63 3.17
CA THR A 40 -6.26 -8.08 3.27
C THR A 40 -4.92 -8.78 3.56
N PRO A 41 -4.92 -10.00 4.13
CA PRO A 41 -3.68 -10.74 4.36
C PRO A 41 -2.82 -10.88 3.10
N ARG A 42 -3.44 -11.15 1.95
CA ARG A 42 -2.72 -11.28 0.67
C ARG A 42 -2.07 -9.97 0.22
N THR A 43 -2.70 -8.83 0.49
CA THR A 43 -2.09 -7.52 0.24
C THR A 43 -0.92 -7.27 1.19
N LEU A 44 -1.02 -7.68 2.45
CA LEU A 44 0.07 -7.56 3.42
C LEU A 44 1.29 -8.40 3.02
N GLU A 45 1.08 -9.62 2.51
CA GLU A 45 2.14 -10.44 1.93
C GLU A 45 2.84 -9.74 0.76
N LEU A 46 2.08 -9.11 -0.14
CA LEU A 46 2.62 -8.33 -1.25
C LEU A 46 3.49 -7.16 -0.72
N LEU A 47 2.99 -6.41 0.26
CA LEU A 47 3.74 -5.31 0.88
C LEU A 47 5.02 -5.79 1.58
N SER A 48 5.02 -7.02 2.12
CA SER A 48 6.23 -7.63 2.69
C SER A 48 7.29 -7.91 1.62
N LEU A 49 6.90 -8.45 0.46
CA LEU A 49 7.80 -8.63 -0.68
C LEU A 49 8.41 -7.30 -1.17
N LEU A 50 7.66 -6.21 -1.04
CA LEU A 50 8.14 -4.85 -1.36
C LEU A 50 8.89 -4.17 -0.20
N GLN A 51 9.09 -4.86 0.92
CA GLN A 51 9.71 -4.37 2.15
C GLN A 51 9.05 -3.08 2.67
N ALA A 52 7.72 -3.06 2.63
CA ALA A 52 6.87 -1.96 3.10
C ALA A 52 5.93 -2.39 4.23
N ALA A 53 5.80 -3.70 4.51
CA ALA A 53 4.88 -4.22 5.52
C ALA A 53 5.12 -3.62 6.92
N ASP A 54 6.37 -3.55 7.37
CA ASP A 54 6.69 -3.03 8.71
C ASP A 54 6.27 -1.56 8.88
N ASN A 55 6.50 -0.73 7.85
CA ASN A 55 6.08 0.67 7.84
C ASN A 55 4.56 0.82 7.90
N VAL A 56 3.84 -0.09 7.24
CA VAL A 56 2.37 -0.10 7.25
C VAL A 56 1.84 -0.58 8.59
N LEU A 57 2.41 -1.64 9.16
CA LEU A 57 2.02 -2.18 10.46
C LEU A 57 2.28 -1.19 11.60
N ALA A 58 3.33 -0.37 11.51
CA ALA A 58 3.64 0.66 12.49
C ALA A 58 2.53 1.71 12.67
N VAL A 59 1.68 1.92 11.64
CA VAL A 59 0.59 2.90 11.66
C VAL A 59 -0.80 2.26 11.53
N ALA A 60 -0.88 0.94 11.40
CA ALA A 60 -2.13 0.23 11.17
C ALA A 60 -2.94 0.09 12.46
N THR A 61 -4.27 0.24 12.34
CA THR A 61 -5.19 -0.20 13.39
C THR A 61 -5.34 -1.72 13.28
N PRO A 62 -5.17 -2.48 14.38
CA PRO A 62 -5.36 -3.93 14.36
C PRO A 62 -6.81 -4.27 13.95
N PRO A 63 -7.04 -5.42 13.30
CA PRO A 63 -8.38 -5.85 12.93
C PRO A 63 -9.24 -5.98 14.20
N LEU A 64 -10.53 -5.65 14.08
CA LEU A 64 -11.48 -5.89 15.15
C LEU A 64 -11.45 -7.39 15.51
N LEU A 65 -11.19 -7.69 16.78
CA LEU A 65 -11.32 -9.03 17.33
C LEU A 65 -12.80 -9.40 17.31
N MET A 66 -13.28 -9.90 16.18
CA MET A 66 -14.59 -10.52 16.11
C MET A 66 -14.47 -11.88 16.79
N ALA A 67 -15.04 -12.02 18.00
CA ALA A 67 -15.19 -13.31 18.63
C ALA A 67 -16.08 -14.16 17.71
N ILE A 68 -15.47 -15.12 17.01
CA ILE A 68 -16.20 -16.15 16.28
C ILE A 68 -16.81 -17.04 17.35
N TYR A 69 -18.02 -16.70 17.81
CA TYR A 69 -18.81 -17.59 18.64
C TYR A 69 -19.33 -18.67 17.70
N GLY A 70 -18.65 -19.82 17.72
CA GLY A 70 -19.12 -21.06 17.13
C GLY A 70 -20.24 -21.68 17.97
#